data_AF-A0A7Z0CLL6-F1
#
_entry.id   AF-A0A7Z0CLL6-F1
#
_cell.length_a   1.000
_cell.length_b   1.000
_cell.length_c   1.000
_cell.angle_alpha   90.00
_cell.angle_beta   90.00
_cell.angle_gamma   90.00
#
_symmetry.space_group_name_H-M   'P 1'
#
loop_
_entity.id
_entity.type
_entity.pdbx_description
1 polymer ?
#
loop_
_entity_poly.entity_id
_entity_poly.type
_entity_poly.pdbx_seq_one_letter_code
_entity_poly.pdbx_strand_id
1 'polypeptide(L)' 'MRGAEQNKAKQVCAGCAVRTECLAEALDNQIEWGVWGGMTERERRALLRRRPSASWRKVLEDARDRQGTATV' A
#
# COMPACT_ATOMS: atom_id res chain seq x y z
N MET A 1 17.23 -5.78 -0.05
CA MET A 1 17.14 -4.34 0.28
C MET A 1 17.43 -4.16 1.77
N ARG A 2 18.32 -3.25 2.19
CA ARG A 2 18.58 -3.00 3.63
C ARG A 2 17.40 -2.24 4.24
N GLY A 3 17.05 -2.51 5.51
CA GLY A 3 15.88 -1.90 6.16
C GLY A 3 15.89 -0.36 6.17
N ALA A 4 17.06 0.26 6.21
CA ALA A 4 17.21 1.71 6.14
C ALA A 4 16.67 2.32 4.82
N GLU A 5 16.90 1.64 3.69
CA GLU A 5 16.43 2.10 2.38
C GLU A 5 14.91 1.92 2.23
N GLN A 6 14.35 0.87 2.84
CA GLN A 6 12.88 0.69 2.93
C GLN A 6 12.23 1.83 3.73
N ASN A 7 12.84 2.23 4.84
CA ASN A 7 12.31 3.31 5.67
C ASN A 7 12.35 4.66 4.96
N LYS A 8 13.43 4.98 4.23
CA LYS A 8 13.49 6.17 3.38
C LYS A 8 12.38 6.18 2.34
N ALA A 9 12.17 5.06 1.64
CA ALA A 9 11.09 4.95 0.66
C ALA A 9 9.70 5.12 1.29
N LYS A 10 9.46 4.53 2.47
CA LYS A 10 8.21 4.71 3.22
C LYS A 10 7.94 6.17 3.58
N GLN A 11 8.97 6.92 3.96
CA GLN A 11 8.84 8.36 4.26
C GLN A 11 8.41 9.15 3.02
N VAL A 12 8.99 8.86 1.85
CA VAL A 12 8.58 9.47 0.58
C VAL A 12 7.12 9.14 0.26
N CYS A 13 6.68 7.90 0.50
CA CYS A 13 5.29 7.52 0.29
C CYS A 13 4.30 8.29 1.18
N ALA A 14 4.72 8.80 2.35
CA ALA A 14 3.81 9.41 3.32
C ALA A 14 3.05 10.63 2.77
N GLY A 15 3.70 11.45 1.94
CA GLY A 15 3.11 12.64 1.31
C GLY A 15 2.59 12.44 -0.11
N CYS A 16 2.59 11.21 -0.62
CA CYS A 16 2.17 10.92 -1.99
C CYS A 16 0.65 10.89 -2.11
N ALA A 17 0.07 11.75 -2.95
CA ALA A 17 -1.38 11.82 -3.16
C ALA A 17 -1.97 10.50 -3.72
N VAL A 18 -1.18 9.76 -4.50
CA VAL A 18 -1.58 8.50 -5.15
C VAL A 18 -1.14 7.26 -4.37
N ARG A 19 -0.89 7.39 -3.05
CA ARG A 19 -0.38 6.29 -2.22
C ARG A 19 -1.30 5.07 -2.25
N THR A 20 -2.60 5.31 -2.25
CA THR A 20 -3.66 4.29 -2.25
C THR A 20 -3.67 3.52 -3.57
N GLU A 21 -3.65 4.23 -4.68
CA GLU A 21 -3.65 3.71 -6.04
C GLU A 21 -2.36 2.93 -6.33
N CYS A 22 -1.21 3.49 -5.91
CA CYS A 22 0.10 2.83 -6.01
C CYS A 22 0.13 1.49 -5.25
N LEU A 23 -0.47 1.44 -4.05
CA LEU A 23 -0.57 0.20 -3.29
C LEU A 23 -1.53 -0.81 -3.93
N ALA A 24 -2.67 -0.33 -4.44
CA ALA A 24 -3.64 -1.18 -5.13
C ALA A 24 -3.00 -1.87 -6.34
N GLU A 25 -2.29 -1.11 -7.17
CA GLU A 25 -1.59 -1.63 -8.33
C GLU A 25 -0.57 -2.72 -7.95
N ALA A 26 0.18 -2.51 -6.87
CA ALA A 26 1.15 -3.48 -6.40
C ALA A 26 0.52 -4.77 -5.86
N LEU A 27 -0.67 -4.70 -5.28
CA LEU A 27 -1.38 -5.85 -4.76
C LEU A 27 -2.12 -6.60 -5.87
N ASP A 28 -2.80 -5.89 -6.77
CA ASP A 28 -3.54 -6.46 -7.90
C ASP A 28 -2.59 -7.18 -8.89
N ASN A 29 -1.40 -6.62 -9.15
CA ASN A 29 -0.38 -7.25 -9.99
C ASN A 29 0.59 -8.17 -9.23
N GLN A 30 0.37 -8.39 -7.93
CA GLN A 30 1.22 -9.22 -7.06
C GLN A 30 2.72 -8.87 -7.16
N ILE A 31 3.06 -7.59 -7.24
CA ILE A 31 4.46 -7.14 -7.40
C ILE A 31 5.27 -7.58 -6.18
N GLU A 32 6.30 -8.40 -6.43
CA GLU A 32 7.04 -9.10 -5.36
C GLU A 32 8.21 -8.30 -4.78
N TRP A 33 8.54 -7.12 -5.31
CA TRP A 33 9.70 -6.34 -4.86
C TRP A 33 9.36 -4.87 -4.60
N GLY A 34 10.26 -4.19 -3.89
CA GLY A 34 10.17 -2.74 -3.65
C GLY A 34 9.18 -2.31 -2.56
N VAL A 35 9.14 -1.01 -2.31
CA VAL A 35 8.15 -0.34 -1.44
C VAL A 35 7.10 0.30 -2.34
N TRP A 36 5.83 0.00 -2.08
CA TRP A 36 4.69 0.49 -2.85
C TRP A 36 3.63 1.02 -1.89
N GLY A 37 3.18 2.26 -2.12
CA GLY A 37 2.21 2.93 -1.26
C GLY A 37 2.52 2.89 0.24
N GLY A 38 3.80 2.90 0.62
CA GLY A 38 4.25 2.83 2.02
C GLY A 38 4.36 1.42 2.60
N MET A 39 4.15 0.35 1.81
CA MET A 39 4.27 -1.04 2.26
C MET A 39 5.47 -1.74 1.61
N THR A 40 6.20 -2.49 2.42
CA THR A 40 7.24 -3.44 1.98
C THR A 40 6.61 -4.69 1.36
N GLU A 41 7.42 -5.43 0.60
CA GLU A 41 7.07 -6.77 0.11
C GLU A 41 6.47 -7.67 1.19
N ARG A 42 7.12 -7.75 2.38
CA ARG A 42 6.68 -8.62 3.47
C ARG A 42 5.28 -8.27 3.95
N GLU A 43 4.97 -6.97 4.06
CA GLU A 43 3.66 -6.48 4.47
C GLU A 43 2.60 -6.76 3.40
N ARG A 44 2.92 -6.56 2.12
CA ARG A 44 2.02 -6.89 1.00
C ARG A 44 1.73 -8.39 0.92
N ARG A 45 2.75 -9.25 1.06
CA ARG A 45 2.57 -10.71 1.05
C ARG A 45 1.68 -11.18 2.20
N ALA A 46 1.72 -10.52 3.36
CA ALA A 46 0.80 -10.79 4.45
C ALA A 46 -0.65 -10.42 4.11
N LEU A 47 -0.88 -9.33 3.40
CA LEU A 47 -2.21 -8.93 2.92
C LEU A 47 -2.77 -9.91 1.89
N LEU A 48 -1.98 -10.28 0.89
CA LEU A 48 -2.38 -11.23 -0.15
C LEU A 48 -2.75 -12.60 0.44
N ARG A 49 -2.03 -13.07 1.46
CA ARG A 49 -2.39 -14.32 2.17
C ARG A 49 -3.73 -14.22 2.91
N ARG A 50 -4.09 -13.05 3.43
CA ARG A 50 -5.35 -12.86 4.17
C ARG A 50 -6.55 -12.69 3.24
N ARG A 51 -6.33 -12.12 2.04
CA ARG A 51 -7.37 -11.80 1.05
C ARG A 51 -6.85 -12.06 -0.37
N PRO A 52 -6.80 -13.32 -0.82
CA PRO A 52 -6.22 -13.67 -2.12
C PRO A 52 -7.03 -13.19 -3.33
N SER A 53 -8.35 -12.97 -3.17
CA SER A 53 -9.27 -12.59 -4.26
C SER A 53 -9.95 -11.23 -4.03
N ALA A 54 -9.38 -10.36 -3.20
CA ALA A 54 -9.94 -9.03 -2.97
C ALA A 54 -9.63 -8.11 -4.15
N SER A 55 -10.58 -7.25 -4.52
CA SER A 55 -10.31 -6.08 -5.36
C SER A 55 -9.62 -5.02 -4.49
N TRP A 56 -8.29 -4.95 -4.56
CA TRP A 56 -7.53 -4.09 -3.64
C TRP A 56 -7.75 -2.61 -3.90
N ARG A 57 -7.98 -2.22 -5.16
CA ARG A 57 -8.39 -0.85 -5.52
C ARG A 57 -9.60 -0.39 -4.70
N LYS A 58 -10.71 -1.13 -4.73
CA LYS A 58 -11.93 -0.80 -3.98
C LYS A 58 -11.70 -0.81 -2.47
N VAL A 59 -11.01 -1.84 -1.95
CA VAL A 59 -10.73 -1.96 -0.50
C VAL A 59 -9.92 -0.77 0.03
N LEU A 60 -8.96 -0.28 -0.77
CA LEU A 60 -8.07 0.80 -0.39
C LEU A 60 -8.71 2.18 -0.61
N GLU A 61 -9.51 2.35 -1.67
CA GLU A 61 -10.35 3.54 -1.88
C GLU A 61 -11.35 3.72 -0.74
N ASP A 62 -12.10 2.67 -0.39
CA ASP A 62 -13.03 2.69 0.75
C ASP A 62 -12.30 3.07 2.06
N ALA A 63 -11.08 2.57 2.25
CA ALA A 63 -10.27 2.87 3.43
C ALA A 63 -9.74 4.32 3.43
N ARG A 64 -9.39 4.87 2.26
CA ARG A 64 -8.96 6.28 2.11
C ARG A 64 -10.12 7.21 2.42
N ASP A 65 -11.30 6.94 1.87
CA ASP A 65 -12.46 7.81 2.02
C ASP A 65 -12.90 7.87 3.48
N ARG A 66 -12.88 6.72 4.19
CA ARG A 66 -13.09 6.66 5.65
C ARG A 66 -12.05 7.44 6.46
N GLN A 67 -10.80 7.51 5.98
CA GLN A 67 -9.74 8.30 6.63
C GLN A 67 -9.89 9.80 6.35
N GLY A 68 -10.33 10.18 5.14
CA GLY A 68 -10.59 11.57 4.77
C GLY A 68 -11.78 12.19 5.51
N THR A 69 -12.79 11.39 5.87
CA THR A 69 -13.92 11.84 6.70
C THR A 69 -13.56 12.09 8.17
N ALA A 70 -12.39 11.64 8.64
CA ALA A 70 -11.97 11.76 10.04
C ALA A 70 -11.23 13.07 10.37
N THR A 71 -11.26 14.08 9.48
CA THR A 71 -10.55 15.37 9.65
C THR A 71 -11.48 16.59 9.63
N VAL A 72 -12.78 16.42 9.95
CA VAL A 72 -13.69 17.56 10.22
C VAL A 72 -13.95 17.68 11.71
#